data_AF-A0A6P0UWU7-F1
#
_entry.id   AF-A0A6P0UWU7-F1
#
_cell.length_a   1.000
_cell.length_b   1.000
_cell.length_c   1.000
_cell.angle_alpha   90.00
_cell.angle_beta   90.00
_cell.angle_gamma   90.00
#
_symmetry.space_group_name_H-M   'P 1'
#
loop_
_entity.id
_entity.type
_entity.pdbx_description
1 polymer ?
#
loop_
_entity_poly.entity_id
_entity_poly.type
_entity_poly.pdbx_seq_one_letter_code
_entity_poly.pdbx_strand_id
1 'polypeptide(L)'
;MRIDNHQLSAIKTFLKNEGVTNVQLRDDLTDHFGCVIEECMRDGKAFEDAFYMARDRIAPDGALQIEKDLNYLLTVNREIMIRKIVFIMGYFSAYTIILSIALYLPGILDANTSGLVAMAGMLLFSISVLPFYFYLWYKKSIHQFKEA
;
A
#
# COMPACT_ATOMS: atom_id res chain seq x y z
N MET A 1 -16.14 -30.99 -11.73
CA MET A 1 -17.16 -30.25 -12.48
C MET A 1 -16.59 -28.87 -12.75
N ARG A 2 -16.79 -28.30 -13.93
CA ARG A 2 -16.23 -27.01 -14.31
C ARG A 2 -17.39 -26.05 -14.58
N ILE A 3 -17.32 -24.82 -14.06
CA ILE A 3 -18.39 -23.84 -14.26
C ILE A 3 -18.45 -23.38 -15.72
N ASP A 4 -19.66 -23.16 -16.23
CA ASP A 4 -19.89 -22.72 -17.62
C ASP A 4 -19.62 -21.22 -17.80
N ASN A 5 -19.37 -20.79 -19.04
CA ASN A 5 -19.17 -19.39 -19.41
C ASN A 5 -20.36 -18.49 -19.02
N HIS A 6 -21.58 -19.02 -19.04
CA HIS A 6 -22.76 -18.27 -18.58
C HIS A 6 -22.73 -18.04 -17.06
N GLN A 7 -22.33 -19.05 -16.27
CA GLN A 7 -22.17 -18.95 -14.82
C GLN A 7 -21.02 -18.01 -14.44
N LEU A 8 -19.92 -18.06 -15.17
CA LEU A 8 -18.79 -17.13 -15.00
C LEU A 8 -19.23 -15.67 -15.26
N SER A 9 -20.06 -15.46 -16.27
CA SER A 9 -20.61 -14.14 -16.60
C SER A 9 -21.58 -13.64 -15.53
N ALA A 10 -22.34 -14.54 -14.89
CA ALA A 10 -23.19 -14.21 -13.75
C ALA A 10 -22.36 -13.72 -12.55
N ILE A 11 -21.26 -14.41 -12.22
CA ILE A 11 -20.32 -14.00 -11.15
C ILE A 11 -19.72 -12.62 -11.45
N LYS A 12 -19.22 -12.39 -12.68
CA LYS A 12 -18.68 -11.08 -13.08
C LYS A 12 -19.71 -9.95 -12.99
N THR A 13 -20.95 -10.24 -13.36
CA THR A 13 -22.06 -9.28 -13.29
C THR A 13 -22.41 -8.97 -11.84
N PHE A 14 -22.45 -9.98 -10.97
CA PHE A 14 -22.63 -9.82 -9.53
C PHE A 14 -21.57 -8.90 -8.93
N LEU A 15 -20.28 -9.17 -9.16
CA LEU A 15 -19.17 -8.34 -8.65
C LEU A 15 -19.23 -6.89 -9.17
N LYS A 16 -19.64 -6.70 -10.42
CA LYS A 16 -19.84 -5.36 -10.99
C LYS A 16 -21.01 -4.63 -10.32
N ASN A 17 -22.11 -5.33 -10.04
CA ASN A 17 -23.30 -4.76 -9.39
C ASN A 17 -23.04 -4.44 -7.91
N GLU A 18 -22.20 -5.21 -7.22
CA GLU A 18 -21.70 -4.91 -5.88
C GLU A 18 -20.84 -3.64 -5.83
N GLY A 19 -20.36 -3.16 -6.98
CA GLY A 19 -19.62 -1.90 -7.09
C GLY A 19 -18.09 -2.07 -7.15
N VAL A 20 -17.59 -3.28 -7.40
CA VAL A 20 -16.15 -3.51 -7.60
C VAL A 20 -15.69 -2.82 -8.90
N THR A 21 -14.92 -1.74 -8.75
CA THR A 21 -14.44 -0.91 -9.86
C THR A 21 -13.12 -1.41 -10.42
N ASN A 22 -12.27 -2.01 -9.57
CA ASN A 22 -10.97 -2.51 -9.97
C ASN A 22 -11.12 -3.77 -10.84
N VAL A 23 -10.67 -3.68 -12.10
CA VAL A 23 -10.80 -4.77 -13.09
C VAL A 23 -9.96 -5.99 -12.72
N GLN A 24 -8.72 -5.80 -12.25
CA GLN A 24 -7.85 -6.90 -11.84
C GLN A 24 -8.44 -7.63 -10.64
N LEU A 25 -8.83 -6.90 -9.60
CA LEU A 25 -9.47 -7.48 -8.42
C LEU A 25 -10.74 -8.24 -8.80
N ARG A 26 -11.55 -7.70 -9.72
CA ARG A 26 -12.77 -8.38 -10.17
C ARG A 26 -12.47 -9.69 -10.89
N ASP A 27 -11.45 -9.71 -11.75
CA ASP A 27 -11.06 -10.95 -12.44
C ASP A 27 -10.48 -11.98 -11.46
N ASP A 28 -9.66 -11.56 -10.50
CA ASP A 28 -9.12 -12.40 -9.43
C ASP A 28 -10.23 -12.97 -8.54
N LEU A 29 -11.19 -12.13 -8.13
CA LEU A 29 -12.36 -12.57 -7.37
C LEU A 29 -13.23 -13.52 -8.20
N THR A 30 -13.40 -13.27 -9.49
CA THR A 30 -14.17 -14.18 -10.35
C THR A 30 -13.54 -15.58 -10.38
N ASP A 31 -12.22 -15.66 -10.53
CA ASP A 31 -11.49 -16.94 -10.54
C ASP A 31 -11.60 -17.64 -9.18
N HIS A 32 -11.48 -16.88 -8.08
CA HIS A 32 -11.58 -17.43 -6.74
C HIS A 32 -12.99 -17.93 -6.38
N PHE A 33 -14.02 -17.16 -6.71
CA PHE A 33 -15.42 -17.59 -6.63
C PHE A 33 -15.64 -18.85 -7.48
N GLY A 34 -15.07 -18.88 -8.68
CA GLY A 34 -15.15 -20.04 -9.55
C GLY A 34 -14.57 -21.30 -8.93
N CYS A 35 -13.37 -21.23 -8.37
CA CYS A 35 -12.73 -22.35 -7.68
C CYS A 35 -13.57 -22.89 -6.51
N VAL A 36 -14.13 -22.01 -5.68
CA VAL A 36 -14.93 -22.42 -4.52
C VAL A 36 -16.27 -23.03 -4.94
N ILE A 37 -16.91 -22.49 -6.00
CA ILE A 37 -18.14 -23.04 -6.56
C ILE A 37 -17.87 -24.43 -7.15
N GLU A 38 -16.79 -24.60 -7.91
CA GLU A 38 -16.39 -25.89 -8.47
C GLU A 38 -16.11 -26.95 -7.39
N GLU A 39 -15.52 -26.55 -6.27
CA GLU A 39 -15.32 -27.40 -5.09
C GLU A 39 -16.68 -27.83 -4.52
N CYS A 40 -17.58 -26.89 -4.24
CA CYS A 40 -18.91 -27.18 -3.69
C CYS A 40 -19.77 -28.05 -4.63
N MET A 41 -19.67 -27.84 -5.94
CA MET A 41 -20.37 -28.65 -6.93
C MET A 41 -19.79 -30.06 -7.05
N ARG A 42 -18.47 -30.24 -6.79
CA ARG A 42 -17.85 -31.57 -6.71
C ARG A 42 -18.40 -32.38 -5.54
N ASP A 43 -18.78 -31.70 -4.45
CA ASP A 43 -19.44 -32.30 -3.28
C ASP A 43 -20.95 -32.54 -3.49
N GLY A 44 -21.46 -32.34 -4.72
CA GLY A 44 -22.84 -32.64 -5.10
C GLY A 44 -23.85 -31.51 -4.85
N LYS A 45 -23.40 -30.30 -4.49
CA LYS A 45 -24.29 -29.14 -4.32
C LYS A 45 -24.71 -28.53 -5.66
N ALA A 46 -25.92 -27.97 -5.69
CA ALA A 46 -26.38 -27.19 -6.83
C ALA A 46 -25.58 -25.89 -6.95
N PHE A 47 -25.53 -25.31 -8.16
CA PHE A 47 -24.79 -24.07 -8.42
C PHE A 47 -25.25 -22.91 -7.54
N GLU A 48 -26.56 -22.73 -7.35
CA GLU A 48 -27.09 -21.64 -6.52
C GLU A 48 -26.61 -21.76 -5.08
N ASP A 49 -26.72 -22.95 -4.48
CA ASP A 49 -26.24 -23.20 -3.12
C ASP A 49 -24.72 -23.00 -3.03
N ALA A 50 -23.97 -23.48 -4.02
CA ALA A 50 -22.53 -23.29 -4.12
C ALA A 50 -22.15 -21.80 -4.25
N PHE A 51 -22.92 -21.01 -4.98
CA PHE A 51 -22.73 -19.57 -5.15
C PHE A 51 -22.99 -18.81 -3.85
N TYR A 52 -24.08 -19.13 -3.14
CA TYR A 52 -24.36 -18.55 -1.83
C TYR A 52 -23.25 -18.88 -0.81
N MET A 53 -22.76 -20.12 -0.81
CA MET A 53 -21.64 -20.53 0.06
C MET A 53 -20.34 -19.84 -0.31
N ALA A 54 -20.04 -19.69 -1.61
CA ALA A 54 -18.85 -18.97 -2.07
C ALA A 54 -18.90 -17.49 -1.67
N ARG A 55 -20.07 -16.85 -1.79
CA ARG A 55 -20.26 -15.46 -1.35
C ARG A 55 -20.00 -15.31 0.13
N ASP A 56 -20.59 -16.16 0.96
CA ASP A 56 -20.44 -16.10 2.43
C ASP A 56 -18.99 -16.38 2.86
N ARG A 57 -18.29 -17.26 2.14
CA ARG A 57 -16.91 -17.63 2.43
C ARG A 57 -15.89 -16.58 1.99
N ILE A 58 -16.09 -15.96 0.82
CA ILE A 58 -15.11 -15.06 0.20
C ILE A 58 -15.40 -13.60 0.56
N ALA A 59 -16.66 -13.21 0.55
CA ALA A 59 -17.12 -11.83 0.71
C ALA A 59 -18.27 -11.73 1.73
N PRO A 60 -18.06 -12.14 3.00
CA PRO A 60 -19.09 -12.10 4.04
C PRO A 60 -19.63 -10.68 4.25
N ASP A 61 -18.76 -9.67 4.16
CA ASP A 61 -19.09 -8.25 4.30
C ASP A 61 -19.32 -7.53 2.95
N GLY A 62 -19.42 -8.30 1.85
CA GLY A 62 -19.60 -7.80 0.49
C GLY A 62 -18.29 -7.62 -0.29
N ALA A 63 -18.35 -7.77 -1.61
CA ALA A 63 -17.18 -7.74 -2.49
C ALA A 63 -16.55 -6.34 -2.60
N LEU A 64 -17.36 -5.30 -2.45
CA LEU A 64 -16.88 -3.91 -2.40
C LEU A 64 -15.97 -3.65 -1.19
N GLN A 65 -16.22 -4.32 -0.07
CA GLN A 65 -15.40 -4.17 1.13
C GLN A 65 -13.97 -4.68 0.88
N ILE A 66 -13.82 -5.76 0.12
CA ILE A 66 -12.52 -6.29 -0.29
C ILE A 66 -11.72 -5.24 -1.08
N GLU A 67 -12.37 -4.51 -2.00
CA GLU A 67 -11.70 -3.43 -2.75
C GLU A 67 -11.31 -2.26 -1.85
N LYS A 68 -12.17 -1.87 -0.91
CA LYS A 68 -11.87 -0.82 0.07
C LYS A 68 -10.68 -1.20 0.94
N ASP A 69 -10.65 -2.44 1.44
CA ASP A 69 -9.56 -2.95 2.28
C ASP A 69 -8.26 -3.05 1.50
N LEU A 70 -8.31 -3.52 0.25
CA LEU A 70 -7.13 -3.53 -0.63
C LEU A 70 -6.61 -2.11 -0.86
N ASN A 71 -7.48 -1.17 -1.19
CA ASN A 71 -7.10 0.24 -1.40
C ASN A 71 -6.55 0.87 -0.12
N TYR A 72 -7.13 0.55 1.04
CA TYR A 72 -6.65 0.97 2.34
C TYR A 72 -5.25 0.42 2.60
N LEU A 73 -5.03 -0.88 2.43
CA LEU A 73 -3.73 -1.52 2.61
C LEU A 73 -2.69 -0.94 1.65
N LEU A 74 -3.01 -0.76 0.37
CA LEU A 74 -2.09 -0.15 -0.60
C LEU A 74 -1.73 1.29 -0.22
N THR A 75 -2.71 2.08 0.21
CA THR A 75 -2.50 3.48 0.59
C THR A 75 -1.70 3.58 1.89
N VAL A 76 -2.11 2.86 2.94
CA VAL A 76 -1.47 2.88 4.25
C VAL A 76 -0.06 2.30 4.18
N ASN A 77 0.14 1.19 3.46
CA ASN A 77 1.49 0.63 3.29
C ASN A 77 2.41 1.62 2.56
N ARG A 78 1.90 2.33 1.55
CA ARG A 78 2.66 3.37 0.85
C ARG A 78 3.02 4.53 1.80
N GLU A 79 2.08 5.01 2.61
CA GLU A 79 2.36 6.07 3.58
C GLU A 79 3.39 5.63 4.64
N ILE A 80 3.27 4.39 5.15
CA ILE A 80 4.23 3.82 6.11
C ILE A 80 5.61 3.68 5.47
N MET A 81 5.69 3.22 4.22
CA MET A 81 6.95 3.06 3.49
C MET A 81 7.68 4.40 3.32
N ILE A 82 6.96 5.46 2.90
CA ILE A 82 7.55 6.80 2.75
C ILE A 82 8.08 7.31 4.10
N ARG A 83 7.33 7.14 5.19
CA ARG A 83 7.78 7.51 6.55
C ARG A 83 9.06 6.78 6.95
N LYS A 84 9.15 5.47 6.67
CA LYS A 84 10.35 4.67 6.96
C LYS A 84 11.56 5.17 6.17
N ILE A 85 11.41 5.43 4.88
CA ILE A 85 12.49 5.93 4.01
C ILE A 85 13.01 7.28 4.51
N VAL A 86 12.11 8.22 4.82
CA VAL A 86 12.50 9.54 5.32
C VAL A 86 13.21 9.43 6.67
N PHE A 87 12.75 8.54 7.56
CA PHE A 87 13.42 8.29 8.83
C PHE A 87 14.85 7.74 8.64
N ILE A 88 15.02 6.75 7.76
CA ILE A 88 16.34 6.17 7.45
C ILE A 88 17.27 7.22 6.83
N MET A 89 16.79 8.02 5.87
CA MET A 89 17.57 9.08 5.24
C MET A 89 17.94 10.20 6.21
N GLY A 90 17.01 10.58 7.10
CA GLY A 90 17.27 11.54 8.18
C GLY A 90 18.33 11.02 9.16
N TYR A 91 18.25 9.75 9.54
CA TYR A 91 19.27 9.12 10.39
C TYR A 91 20.64 9.05 9.70
N PHE A 92 20.67 8.63 8.43
CA PHE A 92 21.91 8.51 7.65
C PHE A 92 22.60 9.86 7.44
N SER A 93 21.82 10.92 7.18
CA SER A 93 22.36 12.27 7.06
C SER A 93 22.91 12.80 8.38
N ALA A 94 22.19 12.62 9.50
CA ALA A 94 22.69 12.99 10.82
C ALA A 94 23.97 12.21 11.19
N TYR A 95 23.98 10.90 10.92
CA TYR A 95 25.16 10.06 11.10
C TYR A 95 26.36 10.56 10.29
N THR A 96 26.15 10.94 9.03
CA THR A 96 27.21 11.47 8.16
C THR A 96 27.80 12.77 8.70
N ILE A 97 26.97 13.68 9.22
CA ILE A 97 27.41 14.94 9.83
C ILE A 97 28.20 14.68 11.12
N ILE A 98 27.71 13.78 11.98
CA ILE A 98 28.42 13.42 13.22
C ILE A 98 29.77 12.78 12.89
N LEU A 99 29.79 11.87 11.92
CA LEU A 99 31.01 11.18 11.48
C LEU A 99 32.04 12.16 10.92
N SER A 100 31.62 13.15 10.10
CA SER A 100 32.55 14.14 9.55
C SER A 100 33.23 14.96 10.65
N ILE A 101 32.48 15.37 11.67
CA ILE A 101 33.00 16.11 12.83
C ILE A 101 33.90 15.21 13.67
N ALA A 102 33.49 13.97 13.94
CA ALA A 102 34.23 13.02 14.75
C ALA A 102 35.58 12.64 14.13
N LEU A 103 35.69 12.58 12.80
CA LEU A 103 36.95 12.31 12.10
C LEU A 103 37.85 13.54 11.95
N TYR A 104 37.29 14.74 12.03
CA TYR A 104 38.07 15.98 12.04
C TYR A 104 38.84 16.19 13.35
N LEU A 105 38.20 15.92 14.50
CA LEU A 105 38.82 16.10 15.84
C LEU A 105 40.19 15.41 16.02
N PRO A 106 40.36 14.12 15.69
CA PRO A 106 41.63 13.43 15.80
C PRO A 106 42.60 13.74 14.63
N GLY A 107 42.22 14.60 13.68
CA GLY A 107 43.04 14.95 12.51
C GLY A 107 43.11 13.85 11.44
N ILE A 108 42.15 12.92 11.41
CA ILE A 108 42.09 11.86 10.38
C ILE A 108 41.64 12.43 9.03
N LEU A 109 40.74 13.42 9.06
CA LEU A 109 40.30 14.17 7.88
C LEU A 109 40.81 15.62 7.94
N ASP A 110 41.30 16.11 6.81
CA ASP A 110 41.58 17.53 6.61
C ASP A 110 40.30 18.38 6.75
N ALA A 111 40.47 19.63 7.17
CA ALA A 111 39.36 20.58 7.36
C ALA A 111 38.48 20.73 6.11
N ASN A 112 39.09 20.75 4.92
CA ASN A 112 38.37 20.88 3.66
C ASN A 112 37.51 19.64 3.37
N THR A 113 38.07 18.45 3.56
CA THR A 113 37.39 17.18 3.32
C THR A 113 36.26 16.95 4.32
N SER A 114 36.49 17.21 5.61
CA SER A 114 35.44 17.11 6.64
C SER A 114 34.30 18.09 6.37
N GLY A 115 34.61 19.32 5.97
CA GLY A 115 33.62 20.33 5.58
C GLY A 115 32.74 19.86 4.43
N LEU A 116 33.32 19.30 3.37
CA LEU A 116 32.57 18.78 2.22
C LEU A 116 31.63 17.62 2.61
N VAL A 117 32.10 16.69 3.45
CA VAL A 117 31.28 15.55 3.92
C VAL A 117 30.13 16.03 4.81
N ALA A 118 30.39 17.01 5.70
CA ALA A 118 29.36 17.62 6.53
C ALA A 118 28.29 18.34 5.68
N MET A 119 28.72 19.10 4.66
CA MET A 119 27.84 19.78 3.71
C MET A 119 26.99 18.79 2.92
N ALA A 120 27.57 17.69 2.45
CA ALA A 120 26.82 16.64 1.78
C ALA A 120 25.74 16.03 2.70
N GLY A 121 26.07 15.78 3.96
CA GLY A 121 25.10 15.34 4.98
C GLY A 121 23.96 16.35 5.18
N MET A 122 24.27 17.64 5.30
CA MET A 122 23.27 18.70 5.43
C MET A 122 22.36 18.84 4.20
N LEU A 123 22.92 18.71 3.00
CA LEU A 123 22.14 18.71 1.76
C LEU A 123 21.22 17.50 1.66
N LEU A 124 21.70 16.30 2.01
CA LEU A 124 20.88 15.09 2.06
C LEU A 124 19.73 15.23 3.05
N PHE A 125 19.99 15.78 4.23
CA PHE A 125 18.94 16.07 5.21
C PHE A 125 17.90 17.04 4.65
N SER A 126 18.37 18.12 4.00
CA SER A 126 17.52 19.16 3.45
C SER A 126 16.63 18.67 2.31
N ILE A 127 17.12 17.78 1.45
CA ILE A 127 16.34 17.26 0.31
C ILE A 127 15.39 16.13 0.75
N SER A 128 15.75 15.33 1.75
CA SER A 128 14.93 14.19 2.17
C SER A 128 13.88 14.57 3.21
N VAL A 129 14.29 15.23 4.30
CA VAL A 129 13.44 15.45 5.48
C VAL A 129 12.54 16.67 5.31
N LEU A 130 13.06 17.79 4.77
CA LEU A 130 12.28 19.03 4.67
C LEU A 130 11.06 18.89 3.73
N PRO A 131 11.19 18.37 2.49
CA PRO A 131 10.03 18.27 1.59
C PRO A 131 8.93 17.38 2.18
N PHE A 132 9.32 16.32 2.90
CA PHE A 132 8.37 15.47 3.61
C PHE A 132 7.67 16.21 4.75
N TYR A 133 8.41 16.98 5.55
CA TYR A 133 7.83 17.80 6.61
C TYR A 133 6.86 18.85 6.06
N PHE A 134 7.25 19.58 5.01
CA PHE A 134 6.38 20.54 4.33
C PHE A 134 5.14 19.87 3.73
N TYR A 135 5.29 18.69 3.12
CA TYR A 135 4.17 17.92 2.58
C TYR A 135 3.16 17.54 3.67
N LEU A 136 3.64 17.06 4.82
CA LEU A 136 2.77 16.73 5.95
C LEU A 136 2.04 17.96 6.50
N TRP A 137 2.76 19.08 6.62
CA TRP A 137 2.18 20.34 7.09
C TRP A 137 1.10 20.85 6.13
N TYR A 138 1.36 20.80 4.82
CA TYR A 138 0.40 21.16 3.78
C TYR A 138 -0.85 20.27 3.80
N LYS A 139 -0.66 18.93 3.87
CA LYS A 139 -1.77 17.97 3.97
C LYS A 139 -2.64 18.25 5.20
N LYS A 140 -2.01 18.50 6.36
CA LYS A 140 -2.70 18.85 7.60
C LYS A 140 -3.53 20.14 7.46
N SER A 141 -2.97 21.16 6.82
CA SER A 141 -3.66 22.43 6.59
C SER A 141 -4.96 22.25 5.77
N ILE A 142 -4.91 21.51 4.66
CA ILE A 142 -6.10 21.24 3.84
C ILE A 142 -7.21 20.53 4.61
N HIS A 143 -6.86 19.56 5.47
CA HIS A 143 -7.86 18.85 6.27
C HIS A 143 -8.59 19.79 7.25
N GLN A 144 -7.88 20.75 7.84
CA GLN A 144 -8.48 21.74 8.75
C GLN A 144 -9.48 22.66 8.03
N PHE A 145 -9.26 22.98 6.75
CA PHE A 145 -10.20 23.79 5.96
C PHE A 145 -11.45 23.03 5.49
N LYS A 146 -11.45 21.70 5.49
CA LYS A 146 -12.62 20.90 5.12
C LYS A 146 -13.61 20.67 6.27
N GLU A 147 -13.17 20.89 7.52
CA GLU A 147 -13.97 20.70 8.73
C GLU A 147 -14.48 22.02 9.34
N ALA A 148 -14.10 23.17 8.74
CA ALA A 148 -14.54 24.51 9.12
C ALA A 148 -15.60 25.05 8.14
#